data_AF-A0A3C1L8E9-F1
#
_entry.id   AF-A0A3C1L8E9-F1
#
_cell.length_a   1.000
_cell.length_b   1.000
_cell.length_c   1.000
_cell.angle_alpha   90.00
_cell.angle_beta   90.00
_cell.angle_gamma   90.00
#
_symmetry.space_group_name_H-M   'P 1'
#
loop_
_entity.id
_entity.type
_entity.pdbx_description
1 polymer ?
#
loop_
_entity_poly.entity_id
_entity_poly.type
_entity_poly.pdbx_seq_one_letter_code
_entity_poly.pdbx_strand_id
1 'polypeptide(L)'
;KRLTPDFSTWLFGIGSIVWYLMLVVVSHNTDTDAYSASIAAVGMAIAVYYGLSGISCIVYFRRFLFKSVKNFVMIGFLPGFGGLILLYVFGKTVWDARNADYGYGTLFGIGTVLLIGTMLLVLGLPLMFWCAAKFPKFFGYLPDPPELVKDPNSDDTLAAPLGTYTKAGK
;
A
#
# COMPACT_ATOMS: atom_id res chain seq x y z
N LYS A 1 -0.55 -27.57 -17.76
CA LYS A 1 -0.27 -27.09 -16.37
C LYS A 1 -1.15 -25.87 -16.12
N ARG A 2 -2.02 -25.88 -15.11
CA ARG A 2 -2.81 -24.68 -14.73
C ARG A 2 -1.86 -23.69 -14.06
N LEU A 3 -1.95 -22.41 -14.45
CA LEU A 3 -1.17 -21.30 -13.87
C LEU A 3 -1.87 -20.72 -12.62
N THR A 4 -2.84 -21.44 -12.06
CA THR A 4 -3.56 -21.02 -10.85
C THR A 4 -2.70 -21.28 -9.62
N PRO A 5 -2.48 -20.29 -8.75
CA PRO A 5 -1.68 -20.44 -7.55
C PRO A 5 -2.48 -21.17 -6.46
N ASP A 6 -2.78 -22.46 -6.68
CA ASP A 6 -3.68 -23.25 -5.83
C ASP A 6 -3.22 -23.30 -4.36
N PHE A 7 -1.91 -23.39 -4.13
CA PHE A 7 -1.31 -23.33 -2.79
C PHE A 7 -1.52 -21.97 -2.12
N SER A 8 -1.37 -20.87 -2.86
CA SER A 8 -1.59 -19.52 -2.31
C SER A 8 -3.06 -19.31 -1.95
N THR A 9 -3.98 -19.78 -2.79
CA THR A 9 -5.42 -19.70 -2.53
C THR A 9 -5.80 -20.41 -1.24
N TRP A 10 -5.32 -21.65 -1.04
CA TRP A 10 -5.59 -22.40 0.19
C TRP A 10 -4.97 -21.75 1.43
N LEU A 11 -3.73 -21.27 1.32
CA LEU A 11 -3.04 -20.63 2.44
C LEU A 11 -3.77 -19.34 2.88
N PHE A 12 -4.14 -18.47 1.94
CA PHE A 12 -4.91 -17.25 2.25
C PHE A 12 -6.32 -17.58 2.76
N GLY A 13 -6.98 -18.57 2.17
CA GLY A 13 -8.30 -19.02 2.60
C GLY A 13 -8.29 -19.47 4.06
N ILE A 14 -7.43 -20.43 4.42
CA ILE A 14 -7.33 -20.93 5.80
C ILE A 14 -6.86 -19.83 6.75
N GLY A 15 -5.83 -19.06 6.36
CA GLY A 15 -5.29 -17.98 7.18
C GLY A 15 -6.35 -16.93 7.52
N SER A 16 -7.17 -16.54 6.54
CA SER A 16 -8.25 -15.56 6.75
C SER A 16 -9.35 -16.07 7.67
N ILE A 17 -9.73 -17.34 7.57
CA ILE A 17 -10.73 -17.96 8.46
C ILE A 17 -10.22 -17.96 9.91
N VAL A 18 -8.98 -18.43 10.12
CA VAL A 18 -8.37 -18.48 11.46
C VAL A 18 -8.28 -17.08 12.07
N TRP A 19 -7.81 -16.10 11.29
CA TRP A 19 -7.70 -14.72 11.74
C TRP A 19 -9.06 -14.10 12.08
N TYR A 20 -10.07 -14.30 11.23
CA TYR A 20 -11.42 -13.82 11.48
C TYR A 20 -12.02 -14.40 12.76
N LEU A 21 -11.96 -15.72 12.93
CA LEU A 21 -12.48 -16.39 14.13
C LEU A 21 -11.75 -15.92 15.39
N MET A 22 -10.43 -15.74 15.32
CA MET A 22 -9.64 -15.20 16.43
C MET A 22 -10.15 -13.81 16.84
N LEU A 23 -10.32 -12.89 15.88
CA LEU A 23 -10.79 -11.53 16.18
C LEU A 23 -12.18 -11.51 16.78
N VAL A 24 -13.10 -12.33 16.27
CA VAL A 24 -14.48 -12.43 16.78
C VAL A 24 -14.50 -12.96 18.21
N VAL A 25 -13.74 -14.03 18.50
CA VAL A 25 -13.67 -14.61 19.83
C VAL A 25 -13.03 -13.63 20.83
N VAL A 26 -11.95 -12.96 20.45
CA VAL A 26 -11.30 -11.94 21.31
C VAL A 26 -12.26 -10.77 21.58
N SER A 27 -13.00 -10.31 20.56
CA SER A 27 -13.97 -9.22 20.68
C SER A 27 -15.17 -9.57 21.57
N HIS A 28 -15.60 -10.85 21.60
CA HIS A 28 -16.70 -11.28 22.46
C HIS A 28 -16.25 -11.51 23.92
N ASN A 29 -14.97 -11.85 24.13
CA ASN A 29 -14.43 -12.21 25.45
C ASN A 29 -13.70 -11.06 26.16
N THR A 30 -13.53 -9.91 25.51
CA THR A 30 -12.82 -8.73 26.05
C THR A 30 -13.69 -7.50 25.87
N ASP A 31 -13.60 -6.52 26.77
CA ASP A 31 -14.28 -5.22 26.63
C ASP A 31 -13.79 -4.37 25.44
N THR A 32 -12.78 -4.85 24.70
CA THR A 32 -12.22 -4.20 23.51
C THR A 32 -12.75 -4.83 22.23
N ASP A 33 -13.37 -4.01 21.39
CA ASP A 33 -13.85 -4.42 20.06
C ASP A 33 -12.71 -4.59 19.04
N ALA A 34 -11.92 -5.66 19.21
CA ALA A 34 -10.75 -5.94 18.39
C ALA A 34 -11.08 -6.07 16.89
N TYR A 35 -12.27 -6.56 16.55
CA TYR A 35 -12.72 -6.70 15.17
C TYR A 35 -12.88 -5.32 14.47
N SER A 36 -13.61 -4.40 15.08
CA SER A 36 -13.86 -3.07 14.52
C SER A 36 -12.59 -2.22 14.49
N ALA A 37 -11.76 -2.34 15.53
CA ALA A 37 -10.43 -1.72 15.57
C ALA A 37 -9.53 -2.22 14.43
N SER A 38 -9.56 -3.51 14.09
CA SER A 38 -8.79 -4.08 12.97
C SER A 38 -9.23 -3.49 11.62
N ILE A 39 -10.54 -3.33 11.39
CA ILE A 39 -11.06 -2.74 10.14
C ILE A 39 -10.65 -1.27 10.03
N ALA A 40 -10.82 -0.51 11.10
CA ALA A 40 -10.43 0.89 11.14
C ALA A 40 -8.91 1.07 10.93
N ALA A 41 -8.09 0.18 11.50
CA ALA A 41 -6.64 0.19 11.29
C ALA A 41 -6.24 -0.09 9.84
N VAL A 42 -6.90 -1.05 9.18
CA VAL A 42 -6.71 -1.32 7.74
C VAL A 42 -7.14 -0.12 6.91
N GLY A 43 -8.28 0.51 7.22
CA GLY A 43 -8.73 1.74 6.55
C GLY A 43 -7.72 2.89 6.69
N MET A 44 -7.12 3.04 7.86
CA MET A 44 -6.06 4.01 8.10
C MET A 44 -4.80 3.72 7.25
N ALA A 45 -4.38 2.45 7.15
CA ALA A 45 -3.26 2.05 6.30
C ALA A 45 -3.53 2.31 4.81
N ILE A 46 -4.75 1.99 4.34
CA ILE A 46 -5.23 2.26 2.98
C ILE A 46 -5.21 3.76 2.69
N ALA A 47 -5.66 4.60 3.63
CA ALA A 47 -5.66 6.05 3.47
C ALA A 47 -4.25 6.61 3.27
N VAL A 48 -3.25 6.12 4.00
CA VAL A 48 -1.84 6.51 3.80
C VAL A 48 -1.32 6.01 2.46
N TYR A 49 -1.51 4.73 2.15
CA TYR A 49 -0.99 4.11 0.93
C TYR A 49 -1.53 4.82 -0.33
N TYR A 50 -2.84 4.98 -0.44
CA TYR A 50 -3.45 5.65 -1.59
C TYR A 50 -3.29 7.17 -1.56
N GLY A 51 -3.24 7.77 -0.37
CA GLY A 51 -2.92 9.19 -0.18
C GLY A 51 -1.55 9.56 -0.77
N LEU A 52 -0.52 8.81 -0.38
CA LEU A 52 0.85 8.96 -0.92
C LEU A 52 0.92 8.62 -2.40
N SER A 53 0.20 7.59 -2.86
CA SER A 53 0.13 7.22 -4.28
C SER A 53 -0.45 8.37 -5.13
N GLY A 54 -1.52 9.01 -4.67
CA GLY A 54 -2.13 10.16 -5.34
C GLY A 54 -1.17 11.35 -5.47
N ILE A 55 -0.43 11.67 -4.41
CA ILE A 55 0.61 12.72 -4.47
C ILE A 55 1.76 12.30 -5.39
N SER A 56 2.18 11.03 -5.34
CA SER A 56 3.28 10.51 -6.16
C SER A 56 2.98 10.63 -7.64
N CYS A 57 1.74 10.39 -8.06
CA CYS A 57 1.28 10.60 -9.44
C CYS A 57 1.51 12.05 -9.91
N ILE A 58 1.16 13.05 -9.08
CA ILE A 58 1.37 14.46 -9.41
C ILE A 58 2.85 14.78 -9.54
N VAL A 59 3.67 14.33 -8.57
CA VAL A 59 5.11 14.63 -8.53
C VAL A 59 5.84 13.99 -9.72
N TYR A 60 5.53 12.73 -10.02
CA TYR A 60 6.16 11.99 -11.12
C TYR A 60 5.79 12.58 -12.48
N PHE A 61 4.51 12.85 -12.73
CA PHE A 61 4.02 13.34 -14.02
C PHE A 61 3.97 14.86 -14.15
N ARG A 62 4.58 15.63 -13.22
CA ARG A 62 4.53 17.11 -13.19
C ARG A 62 4.83 17.80 -14.52
N ARG A 63 5.68 17.20 -15.36
CA ARG A 63 6.05 17.71 -16.71
C ARG A 63 5.01 17.44 -17.79
N PHE A 64 4.15 16.44 -17.60
CA PHE A 64 3.09 16.05 -18.53
C PHE A 64 1.73 16.65 -18.17
N LEU A 65 1.56 17.12 -16.92
CA LEU A 65 0.31 17.73 -16.44
C LEU A 65 -0.13 18.93 -17.28
N PHE A 66 0.80 19.79 -17.68
CA PHE A 66 0.48 21.02 -18.41
C PHE A 66 0.41 20.85 -19.94
N LYS A 67 0.59 19.62 -20.46
CA LYS A 67 0.55 19.38 -21.91
C LYS A 67 -0.86 19.27 -22.49
N SER A 68 -1.85 18.94 -21.68
CA SER A 68 -3.25 18.82 -22.12
C SER A 68 -4.20 18.92 -20.93
N VAL A 69 -5.37 19.54 -21.11
CA VAL A 69 -6.43 19.64 -20.10
C VAL A 69 -6.86 18.25 -19.62
N LYS A 70 -6.95 17.27 -20.53
CA LYS A 70 -7.27 15.87 -20.17
C LYS A 70 -6.23 15.27 -19.22
N ASN A 71 -4.94 15.51 -19.50
CA ASN A 71 -3.85 15.01 -18.66
C ASN A 71 -3.85 15.68 -17.29
N PHE A 72 -4.11 16.99 -17.24
CA PHE A 72 -4.26 17.71 -15.99
C PHE A 72 -5.36 17.12 -15.11
N VAL A 73 -6.53 16.82 -15.67
CA VAL A 73 -7.66 16.28 -14.90
C VAL A 73 -7.41 14.82 -14.47
N MET A 74 -7.01 13.95 -15.41
CA MET A 74 -6.87 12.52 -15.14
C MET A 74 -5.65 12.15 -14.29
N ILE A 75 -4.53 12.86 -14.46
CA ILE A 75 -3.25 12.53 -13.80
C ILE A 75 -2.96 13.48 -12.63
N GLY A 76 -3.48 14.71 -12.69
CA GLY A 76 -3.27 15.72 -11.65
C GLY A 76 -4.44 15.81 -10.70
N PHE A 77 -5.55 16.37 -11.16
CA PHE A 77 -6.67 16.76 -10.30
C PHE A 77 -7.34 15.57 -9.62
N LEU A 78 -7.73 14.54 -10.37
CA LEU A 78 -8.48 13.41 -9.83
C LEU A 78 -7.68 12.60 -8.79
N PRO A 79 -6.47 12.10 -9.09
CA PRO A 79 -5.65 11.39 -8.11
C PRO A 79 -5.13 12.31 -7.00
N GLY A 80 -4.86 13.59 -7.31
CA GLY A 80 -4.40 14.56 -6.34
C GLY A 80 -5.45 14.92 -5.31
N PHE A 81 -6.67 15.21 -5.76
CA PHE A 81 -7.80 15.52 -4.89
C PHE A 81 -8.17 14.31 -4.04
N GLY A 82 -8.26 13.11 -4.64
CA GLY A 82 -8.50 11.87 -3.90
C GLY A 82 -7.40 11.59 -2.86
N GLY A 83 -6.13 11.75 -3.25
CA GLY A 83 -5.00 11.57 -2.35
C GLY A 83 -5.00 12.58 -1.19
N LEU A 84 -5.36 13.83 -1.45
CA LEU A 84 -5.46 14.88 -0.43
C LEU A 84 -6.57 14.59 0.58
N ILE A 85 -7.76 14.16 0.11
CA ILE A 85 -8.87 13.76 0.99
C ILE A 85 -8.44 12.60 1.88
N LEU A 86 -7.79 11.57 1.33
CA LEU A 86 -7.35 10.41 2.09
C LEU A 86 -6.31 10.78 3.15
N LEU A 87 -5.37 11.67 2.83
CA LEU A 87 -4.41 12.19 3.80
C LEU A 87 -5.06 13.04 4.88
N TYR A 88 -6.07 13.84 4.51
CA TYR A 88 -6.87 14.59 5.48
C TYR A 88 -7.61 13.66 6.44
N VAL A 89 -8.28 12.63 5.91
CA VAL A 89 -8.98 11.62 6.72
C VAL A 89 -7.99 10.89 7.63
N PHE A 90 -6.82 10.51 7.12
CA PHE A 90 -5.75 9.93 7.94
C PHE A 90 -5.34 10.86 9.08
N GLY A 91 -5.06 12.14 8.79
CA GLY A 91 -4.69 13.13 9.80
C GLY A 91 -5.78 13.32 10.85
N LYS A 92 -7.05 13.34 10.43
CA LYS A 92 -8.20 13.40 11.32
C LYS A 92 -8.30 12.15 12.20
N THR A 93 -8.19 10.95 11.62
CA THR A 93 -8.20 9.69 12.38
C THR A 93 -7.08 9.65 13.41
N VAL A 94 -5.88 10.12 13.04
CA VAL A 94 -4.76 10.21 13.97
C VAL A 94 -5.03 11.21 15.10
N TRP A 95 -5.66 12.34 14.79
CA TRP A 95 -6.01 13.35 15.79
C TRP A 95 -7.05 12.81 16.77
N ASP A 96 -8.15 12.26 16.24
CA ASP A 96 -9.26 11.85 17.08
C ASP A 96 -8.93 10.61 17.91
N ALA A 97 -8.12 9.69 17.38
CA ALA A 97 -7.68 8.48 18.09
C ALA A 97 -6.62 8.73 19.18
N ARG A 98 -6.14 9.97 19.35
CA ARG A 98 -5.36 10.36 20.54
C ARG A 98 -6.24 10.42 21.78
N ASN A 99 -7.54 10.68 21.62
CA ASN A 99 -8.48 10.69 22.72
C ASN A 99 -8.83 9.25 23.10
N ALA A 100 -8.77 8.95 24.40
CA ALA A 100 -9.13 7.65 24.94
C ALA A 100 -10.58 7.25 24.60
N ASP A 101 -11.49 8.21 24.47
CA ASP A 101 -12.90 7.93 24.16
C ASP A 101 -13.18 7.63 22.67
N TYR A 102 -12.15 7.43 21.85
CA TYR A 102 -12.36 7.06 20.46
C TYR A 102 -12.96 5.65 20.40
N GLY A 103 -14.23 5.56 19.97
CA GLY A 103 -15.22 4.50 20.24
C GLY A 103 -14.95 3.06 19.77
N TYR A 104 -13.69 2.65 19.67
CA TYR A 104 -13.22 1.29 19.38
C TYR A 104 -12.41 0.70 20.54
N GLY A 105 -12.54 1.28 21.74
CA GLY A 105 -11.82 0.89 22.95
C GLY A 105 -10.43 1.53 23.05
N THR A 106 -9.91 1.54 24.29
CA THR A 106 -8.54 1.99 24.58
C THR A 106 -7.63 0.80 24.77
N LEU A 107 -6.39 0.91 24.31
CA LEU A 107 -5.31 0.00 24.67
C LEU A 107 -4.14 0.86 25.13
N PHE A 108 -3.71 0.68 26.38
CA PHE A 108 -2.66 1.51 27.01
C PHE A 108 -2.99 3.03 27.06
N GLY A 109 -4.28 3.40 27.15
CA GLY A 109 -4.71 4.82 27.23
C GLY A 109 -4.67 5.58 25.89
N ILE A 110 -4.41 4.90 24.78
CA ILE A 110 -4.42 5.43 23.41
C ILE A 110 -5.48 4.65 22.61
N GLY A 111 -6.14 5.29 21.64
CA GLY A 111 -7.10 4.61 20.76
C GLY A 111 -6.47 3.41 20.06
N THR A 112 -7.13 2.25 20.14
CA THR A 112 -6.68 0.96 19.58
C THR A 112 -6.29 1.06 18.10
N VAL A 113 -7.06 1.81 17.32
CA VAL A 113 -6.86 2.04 15.88
C VAL A 113 -5.53 2.74 15.59
N LEU A 114 -5.21 3.79 16.37
CA LEU A 114 -3.96 4.54 16.20
C LEU A 114 -2.77 3.65 16.52
N LEU A 115 -2.84 2.90 17.61
CA LEU A 115 -1.77 2.02 18.03
C LEU A 115 -1.48 0.96 16.96
N ILE A 116 -2.50 0.23 16.52
CA ILE A 116 -2.33 -0.87 15.56
C ILE A 116 -1.81 -0.35 14.21
N GLY A 117 -2.43 0.69 13.65
CA GLY A 117 -1.99 1.14 12.32
C GLY A 117 -0.69 1.97 12.35
N THR A 118 -0.35 2.64 13.46
CA THR A 118 1.00 3.23 13.62
C THR A 118 2.05 2.14 13.73
N MET A 119 1.80 1.07 14.51
CA MET A 119 2.72 -0.07 14.60
C MET A 119 2.94 -0.72 13.24
N LEU A 120 1.89 -0.85 12.42
CA LEU A 120 1.99 -1.42 11.08
C LEU A 120 2.79 -0.53 10.12
N LEU A 121 2.60 0.79 10.18
CA LEU A 121 3.40 1.76 9.41
C LEU A 121 4.87 1.75 9.85
N VAL A 122 5.11 1.81 11.16
CA VAL A 122 6.46 1.81 11.74
C VAL A 122 7.17 0.50 11.49
N LEU A 123 6.48 -0.65 11.46
CA LEU A 123 7.05 -1.96 11.12
C LEU A 123 7.33 -2.09 9.62
N GLY A 124 6.55 -1.40 8.77
CA GLY A 124 6.78 -1.36 7.33
C GLY A 124 8.13 -0.73 6.93
N LEU A 125 8.54 0.36 7.59
CA LEU A 125 9.82 1.03 7.32
C LEU A 125 11.05 0.12 7.49
N PRO A 126 11.30 -0.53 8.65
CA PRO A 126 12.45 -1.40 8.86
C PRO A 126 12.37 -2.64 7.96
N LEU A 127 11.18 -3.18 7.68
CA LEU A 127 11.04 -4.24 6.68
C LEU A 127 11.46 -3.76 5.29
N MET A 128 11.07 -2.55 4.90
CA MET A 128 11.48 -1.94 3.64
C MET A 128 13.00 -1.78 3.58
N PHE A 129 13.64 -1.24 4.62
CA PHE A 129 15.10 -1.10 4.68
C PHE A 129 15.81 -2.46 4.70
N TRP A 130 15.26 -3.45 5.39
CA TRP A 130 15.80 -4.81 5.39
C TRP A 130 15.71 -5.46 4.01
N CYS A 131 14.56 -5.34 3.34
CA CYS A 131 14.40 -5.81 1.96
C CYS A 131 15.32 -5.05 1.00
N ALA A 132 15.49 -3.74 1.17
CA ALA A 132 16.41 -2.94 0.37
C ALA A 132 17.87 -3.39 0.54
N ALA A 133 18.29 -3.70 1.77
CA ALA A 133 19.62 -4.23 2.05
C ALA A 133 19.82 -5.66 1.52
N LYS A 134 18.78 -6.51 1.59
CA LYS A 134 18.85 -7.92 1.16
C LYS A 134 18.74 -8.09 -0.35
N PHE A 135 18.00 -7.21 -1.03
CA PHE A 135 17.74 -7.29 -2.47
C PHE A 135 18.20 -6.01 -3.22
N PRO A 136 19.47 -5.61 -3.12
CA PRO A 136 19.96 -4.35 -3.69
C PRO A 136 19.82 -4.31 -5.22
N LYS A 137 19.82 -5.47 -5.89
CA LYS A 137 19.60 -5.55 -7.34
C LYS A 137 18.18 -5.10 -7.75
N PHE A 138 17.15 -5.42 -6.96
CA PHE A 138 15.77 -5.03 -7.25
C PHE A 138 15.54 -3.52 -7.05
N PHE A 139 16.12 -2.95 -5.99
CA PHE A 139 15.98 -1.53 -5.67
C PHE A 139 16.95 -0.61 -6.43
N GLY A 140 17.93 -1.18 -7.14
CA GLY A 140 18.89 -0.44 -7.96
C GLY A 140 18.47 -0.27 -9.43
N TYR A 141 17.37 -0.87 -9.88
CA TYR A 141 16.88 -0.67 -11.25
C TYR A 141 16.39 0.77 -11.42
N LEU A 142 16.96 1.47 -12.40
CA LEU A 142 16.40 2.73 -12.86
C LEU A 142 15.14 2.44 -13.69
N PRO A 143 14.15 3.35 -13.74
CA PRO A 143 13.05 3.24 -14.70
C PRO A 143 13.63 3.08 -16.10
N ASP A 144 13.18 2.06 -16.83
CA ASP A 144 13.63 1.83 -18.20
C ASP A 144 13.42 3.11 -19.03
N PRO A 145 14.42 3.54 -19.82
CA PRO A 145 14.19 4.63 -20.75
C PRO A 145 13.00 4.27 -21.66
N PRO A 146 12.10 5.22 -21.96
CA PRO A 146 10.87 4.95 -22.71
C PRO A 146 11.09 4.23 -24.06
N GLU A 147 12.27 4.38 -24.63
CA GLU A 147 12.72 3.73 -25.87
C GLU A 147 13.02 2.22 -25.74
N LEU A 148 13.19 1.71 -24.52
CA LEU A 148 13.34 0.28 -24.21
C LEU A 148 12.02 -0.36 -23.73
N VAL A 149 10.97 0.46 -23.54
CA VAL A 149 9.63 -0.03 -23.19
C VAL A 149 8.96 -0.56 -24.46
N LYS A 150 8.93 -1.88 -24.57
CA LYS A 150 8.40 -2.62 -25.72
C LYS A 150 6.92 -2.28 -25.98
N ASP A 151 6.60 -1.90 -27.21
CA ASP A 151 5.22 -1.64 -27.65
C ASP A 151 4.39 -2.94 -27.61
N PRO A 152 3.25 -2.98 -26.91
CA PRO A 152 2.34 -4.14 -26.90
C PRO A 152 1.83 -4.56 -28.29
N ASN A 153 1.90 -3.67 -29.28
CA ASN A 153 1.48 -3.91 -30.67
C ASN A 153 2.66 -4.05 -31.65
N SER A 154 3.90 -4.10 -31.16
CA SER A 154 5.08 -4.39 -32.01
C SER A 154 5.12 -5.88 -32.37
N ASP A 155 5.45 -6.18 -33.62
CA ASP A 155 5.63 -7.54 -34.16
C ASP A 155 6.84 -8.29 -33.54
N ASP A 156 7.59 -7.65 -32.64
CA ASP A 156 8.72 -8.25 -31.96
C ASP A 156 8.24 -9.29 -30.94
N THR A 157 8.26 -10.57 -31.29
CA THR A 157 7.81 -11.68 -30.41
C THR A 157 8.82 -12.10 -29.33
N LEU A 158 9.96 -11.43 -29.20
CA LEU A 158 10.95 -11.81 -28.18
C LEU A 158 10.68 -11.05 -26.88
N ALA A 159 9.87 -11.63 -25.98
CA ALA A 159 10.00 -11.28 -24.57
C ALA A 159 11.48 -11.48 -24.21
N ALA A 160 12.15 -10.45 -23.67
CA ALA A 160 13.47 -10.67 -23.11
C ALA A 160 13.33 -11.84 -22.11
N PRO A 161 14.08 -12.95 -22.28
CA PRO A 161 13.99 -14.06 -21.36
C PRO A 161 14.25 -13.52 -19.96
N LEU A 162 13.32 -13.73 -19.03
CA LEU A 162 13.49 -13.37 -17.63
C LEU A 162 14.88 -13.82 -17.15
N GLY A 163 15.81 -12.88 -16.99
CA GLY A 163 17.20 -13.16 -16.62
C GLY A 163 18.31 -12.65 -17.55
N THR A 164 18.03 -12.02 -18.70
CA THR A 164 19.09 -11.54 -19.62
C THR A 164 19.60 -10.12 -19.37
N TYR A 165 19.36 -9.54 -18.18
CA TYR A 165 19.89 -8.23 -17.83
C TYR A 165 21.39 -8.32 -17.50
N THR A 166 22.23 -8.04 -18.50
CA THR A 166 23.65 -7.78 -18.29
C THR A 166 23.81 -6.37 -17.73
N LYS A 167 24.52 -6.27 -16.59
CA LYS A 167 24.92 -5.02 -15.97
C LYS A 167 25.67 -4.18 -17.01
N ALA A 168 25.13 -3.04 -17.44
CA ALA A 168 25.93 -2.05 -18.14
C ALA A 168 27.04 -1.61 -17.17
N GLY A 169 28.28 -1.90 -17.54
CA GLY A 169 29.45 -1.74 -16.68
C GLY A 169 29.59 -0.30 -16.16
N LYS A 170 29.83 -0.18 -14.85
CA LYS A 170 31.11 0.24 -14.28
C LYS A 170 31.37 -0.61 -13.03
#